data_AF-A0A7J4RN27-F1
#
_entry.id   AF-A0A7J4RN27-F1
#
_cell.length_a   1.000
_cell.length_b   1.000
_cell.length_c   1.000
_cell.angle_alpha   90.00
_cell.angle_beta   90.00
_cell.angle_gamma   90.00
#
_symmetry.space_group_name_H-M   'P 1'
#
loop_
_entity.id
_entity.type
_entity.pdbx_description
1 polymer ?
#
loop_
_entity_poly.entity_id
_entity_poly.type
_entity_poly.pdbx_seq_one_letter_code
_entity_poly.pdbx_strand_id
1 'polypeptide(L)'
;MALVGIGFPVISFIGSGFLRPRKTGNDPNKLSSWLLPGYESDQSLYVRRESTYECGSDPVGDAHINFHFQYYWYAIIFLVFDIAFMFLAFGGILVIQ
;
A
#
# COMPACT_ATOMS: atom_id res chain seq x y z
N MET A 1 1.34 19.45 -14.80
CA MET A 1 1.51 17.98 -14.96
C MET A 1 1.91 17.29 -13.65
N ALA A 2 2.87 17.80 -12.86
CA ALA A 2 3.22 17.23 -11.55
C ALA A 2 2.07 17.22 -10.51
N LEU A 3 1.23 18.27 -10.49
CA LEU A 3 0.10 18.37 -9.55
C LEU A 3 -0.96 17.28 -9.80
N VAL A 4 -1.23 16.94 -11.06
CA VAL A 4 -2.10 15.82 -11.42
C VAL A 4 -1.39 14.48 -11.18
N GLY A 5 -0.10 14.38 -11.53
CA GLY A 5 0.69 13.15 -11.40
C GLY A 5 0.95 12.70 -9.96
N ILE A 6 1.08 13.64 -9.02
CA ILE A 6 1.27 13.34 -7.58
C ILE A 6 -0.04 13.48 -6.81
N GLY A 7 -0.86 14.48 -7.15
CA GLY A 7 -2.12 14.73 -6.45
C GLY A 7 -3.11 13.58 -6.59
N PHE A 8 -3.27 13.01 -7.79
CA PHE A 8 -4.18 11.90 -8.02
C PHE A 8 -3.86 10.65 -7.18
N PRO A 9 -2.62 10.10 -7.18
CA PRO A 9 -2.30 8.92 -6.37
C PRO A 9 -2.35 9.22 -4.87
N VAL A 10 -1.94 10.41 -4.41
CA VAL A 10 -1.99 10.77 -2.98
C VAL A 10 -3.43 10.88 -2.49
N ILE A 11 -4.30 11.57 -3.23
CA ILE A 11 -5.72 11.70 -2.89
C ILE A 11 -6.42 10.34 -2.96
N SER A 12 -6.10 9.51 -3.96
CA SER A 12 -6.62 8.15 -4.06
C SER A 12 -6.19 7.28 -2.87
N PHE A 13 -4.91 7.35 -2.47
CA PHE A 13 -4.39 6.60 -1.33
C PHE A 13 -5.07 7.00 -0.02
N ILE A 14 -5.12 8.31 0.27
CA ILE A 14 -5.76 8.82 1.49
C ILE A 14 -7.26 8.52 1.47
N GLY A 15 -7.93 8.81 0.35
CA GLY A 15 -9.37 8.54 0.19
C GLY A 15 -9.72 7.07 0.35
N SER A 16 -8.86 6.16 -0.13
CA SER A 16 -9.04 4.72 0.07
C SER A 16 -9.00 4.34 1.55
N GLY A 17 -8.20 5.03 2.37
CA GLY A 17 -8.14 4.79 3.81
C GLY A 17 -9.46 5.05 4.52
N PHE A 18 -10.20 6.06 4.07
CA PHE A 18 -11.48 6.47 4.67
C PHE A 18 -12.69 5.73 4.09
N LEU A 19 -12.66 5.40 2.79
CA LEU A 19 -13.77 4.72 2.11
C LEU A 19 -13.72 3.20 2.24
N ARG A 20 -12.53 2.59 2.28
CA ARG A 20 -12.39 1.13 2.29
C ARG A 20 -12.84 0.54 3.63
N PRO A 21 -13.68 -0.51 3.62
CA PRO A 21 -14.16 -1.13 4.84
C PRO A 21 -13.04 -1.88 5.59
N ARG A 22 -12.90 -1.50 6.87
CA ARG A 22 -12.07 -1.99 7.99
C ARG A 22 -12.61 -3.23 8.68
N LYS A 23 -11.79 -4.18 9.15
CA LYS A 23 -12.24 -5.15 10.16
C LYS A 23 -12.62 -4.41 11.45
N THR A 24 -13.82 -4.66 11.97
CA THR A 24 -14.23 -4.08 13.26
C THR A 24 -13.60 -4.84 14.44
N GLY A 25 -13.46 -4.17 15.58
CA GLY A 25 -12.85 -4.76 16.78
C GLY A 25 -13.78 -5.73 17.52
N ASN A 26 -15.09 -5.52 17.46
CA ASN A 26 -16.07 -6.34 18.20
C ASN A 26 -16.36 -7.67 17.48
N ASP A 27 -16.48 -7.63 16.15
CA ASP A 27 -16.82 -8.77 15.31
C ASP A 27 -15.76 -8.99 14.21
N PRO A 28 -14.95 -10.06 14.28
CA PRO A 28 -13.87 -10.25 13.31
C PRO A 28 -14.34 -10.55 11.88
N ASN A 29 -15.59 -10.99 11.71
CA ASN A 29 -16.15 -11.36 10.41
C ASN A 29 -16.83 -10.19 9.70
N LYS A 30 -16.92 -9.03 10.33
CA LYS A 30 -17.63 -7.87 9.80
C LYS A 30 -16.66 -6.77 9.40
N LEU A 31 -16.91 -6.18 8.24
CA LEU A 31 -16.16 -5.03 7.74
C LEU A 31 -17.03 -3.76 7.77
N SER A 32 -16.48 -2.64 8.24
CA SER A 32 -17.17 -1.35 8.29
C SER A 32 -16.29 -0.22 7.72
N SER A 33 -16.91 0.70 6.98
CA SER A 33 -16.26 1.92 6.50
C SER A 33 -16.39 3.03 7.52
N TRP A 34 -15.40 3.93 7.57
CA TRP A 34 -15.45 5.08 8.46
C TRP A 34 -16.35 6.19 7.91
N LEU A 35 -16.28 6.45 6.59
CA LEU A 35 -17.02 7.55 5.97
C LEU A 35 -18.45 7.18 5.55
N LEU A 36 -18.75 5.89 5.43
CA LEU A 36 -20.06 5.38 4.99
C LEU A 36 -20.73 4.58 6.12
N PRO A 37 -21.38 5.24 7.10
CA PRO A 37 -22.13 4.56 8.15
C PRO A 37 -23.22 3.66 7.55
N GLY A 38 -23.31 2.41 8.03
CA GLY A 38 -24.25 1.41 7.52
C GLY A 38 -23.77 0.65 6.28
N TYR A 39 -22.66 1.05 5.65
CA TYR A 39 -21.97 0.21 4.67
C TYR A 39 -21.12 -0.83 5.41
N GLU A 40 -21.79 -1.93 5.76
CA GLU A 40 -21.20 -3.06 6.45
C GLU A 40 -21.26 -4.30 5.56
N SER A 41 -20.16 -5.05 5.52
CA SER A 41 -20.09 -6.31 4.79
C SER A 41 -19.82 -7.43 5.77
N ASP A 42 -20.77 -8.35 5.90
CA ASP A 42 -20.56 -9.59 6.61
C ASP A 42 -19.80 -10.58 5.72
N GLN A 43 -18.72 -11.12 6.27
CA GLN A 43 -17.82 -12.06 5.61
C GLN A 43 -17.85 -13.44 6.26
N SER A 44 -18.81 -13.71 7.15
CA SER A 44 -18.98 -14.99 7.85
C SER A 44 -19.08 -16.21 6.91
N LEU A 45 -19.61 -16.02 5.70
CA LEU A 45 -19.75 -17.08 4.69
C LEU A 45 -18.42 -17.45 4.00
N TYR A 46 -17.38 -16.62 4.11
CA TYR A 46 -16.10 -16.83 3.45
C TYR A 46 -15.09 -17.48 4.40
N VAL A 47 -15.24 -18.78 4.60
CA VAL A 47 -14.41 -19.59 5.53
C VAL A 47 -12.91 -19.45 5.25
N ARG A 48 -12.54 -19.30 3.97
CA ARG A 48 -11.14 -19.18 3.49
C ARG A 48 -10.69 -17.74 3.23
N ARG A 49 -11.34 -16.74 3.84
CA ARG A 49 -11.00 -15.32 3.63
C ARG A 49 -9.57 -14.97 4.06
N GLU A 50 -9.10 -15.55 5.15
CA GLU A 50 -7.78 -15.26 5.74
C GLU A 50 -6.72 -16.29 5.30
N SER A 51 -7.04 -17.22 4.41
CA SER A 51 -6.07 -18.18 3.87
C SER A 51 -5.39 -17.64 2.61
N THR A 52 -4.14 -18.03 2.41
CA THR A 52 -3.39 -17.75 1.18
C THR A 52 -4.11 -18.30 -0.05
N TYR A 53 -4.16 -17.50 -1.12
CA TYR A 53 -4.74 -17.94 -2.39
C TYR A 53 -3.80 -18.93 -3.09
N GLU A 54 -4.25 -20.16 -3.28
CA GLU A 54 -3.53 -21.22 -3.99
C GLU A 54 -4.49 -21.94 -4.96
N CYS A 55 -5.19 -21.18 -5.83
CA CYS A 55 -6.13 -21.72 -6.82
C CYS A 55 -7.21 -22.69 -6.28
N GLY A 56 -7.51 -22.63 -4.98
CA GLY A 56 -8.50 -23.46 -4.30
C GLY A 56 -7.93 -24.66 -3.54
N SER A 57 -6.63 -24.96 -3.68
CA SER A 57 -5.90 -25.88 -2.78
C SER A 57 -5.44 -25.17 -1.51
N ASP A 58 -5.08 -25.95 -0.49
CA ASP A 58 -4.39 -25.42 0.68
C ASP A 58 -2.90 -25.22 0.34
N PRO A 59 -2.28 -24.11 0.80
CA PRO A 59 -0.88 -23.84 0.53
C PRO A 59 -0.01 -24.94 1.15
N VAL A 60 0.89 -25.52 0.34
CA VAL A 60 1.79 -26.59 0.78
C VAL A 60 3.20 -26.04 0.89
N GLY A 61 3.81 -26.25 2.06
CA GLY A 61 5.16 -25.81 2.33
C GLY A 61 5.26 -24.32 2.68
N ASP A 62 6.48 -23.89 2.92
CA ASP A 62 6.78 -22.50 3.25
C ASP A 62 7.07 -21.71 1.96
N ALA A 63 6.69 -20.43 1.94
CA ALA A 63 7.00 -19.53 0.83
C ALA A 63 8.51 -19.24 0.78
N HIS A 64 9.26 -20.05 0.04
CA HIS A 64 10.70 -19.88 -0.15
C HIS A 64 10.96 -19.16 -1.47
N ILE A 65 11.23 -17.86 -1.40
CA ILE A 65 11.59 -17.06 -2.58
C ILE A 65 13.06 -16.64 -2.44
N ASN A 66 13.89 -17.09 -3.38
CA ASN A 66 15.24 -16.56 -3.55
C ASN A 66 15.16 -15.22 -4.26
N PHE A 67 15.08 -14.13 -3.49
CA PHE A 67 15.12 -12.80 -4.06
C PHE A 67 16.45 -12.55 -4.76
N HIS A 68 16.37 -12.14 -6.02
CA HIS A 68 17.57 -11.85 -6.78
C HIS A 68 18.24 -10.57 -6.26
N PHE A 69 19.56 -10.59 -6.11
CA PHE A 69 20.31 -9.48 -5.52
C PHE A 69 20.18 -8.16 -6.31
N GLN A 70 19.73 -8.21 -7.57
CA GLN A 70 19.46 -7.01 -8.37
C GLN A 70 18.48 -6.04 -7.70
N TYR A 71 17.47 -6.52 -6.96
CA TYR A 71 16.53 -5.64 -6.26
C TYR A 71 17.21 -4.77 -5.20
N TYR A 72 18.24 -5.30 -4.54
CA TYR A 72 19.04 -4.56 -3.57
C TYR A 72 19.86 -3.45 -4.24
N TRP A 73 20.47 -3.74 -5.39
CA TRP A 73 21.18 -2.74 -6.19
C TRP A 73 20.24 -1.61 -6.64
N TYR A 74 19.05 -1.93 -7.14
CA TYR A 74 18.07 -0.92 -7.51
C TYR A 74 17.66 -0.03 -6.31
N ALA A 75 17.46 -0.62 -5.13
CA ALA A 75 17.11 0.13 -3.92
C ALA A 75 18.22 1.09 -3.46
N ILE A 76 19.49 0.65 -3.46
CA ILE A 76 20.62 1.53 -3.10
C ILE A 76 20.75 2.67 -4.09
N ILE A 77 20.75 2.36 -5.39
CA ILE A 77 20.89 3.37 -6.44
C ILE A 77 19.77 4.40 -6.29
N PHE A 78 18.52 3.95 -6.14
CA PHE A 78 17.37 4.83 -5.90
C PHE A 78 17.59 5.73 -4.67
N LEU A 79 17.98 5.17 -3.52
CA LEU A 79 18.21 5.94 -2.30
C LEU A 79 19.29 7.02 -2.47
N VAL A 80 20.41 6.69 -3.11
CA VAL A 80 21.50 7.65 -3.36
C VAL A 80 21.03 8.80 -4.25
N PHE A 81 20.30 8.48 -5.32
CA PHE A 81 19.76 9.50 -6.23
C PHE A 81 18.66 10.33 -5.59
N ASP A 82 17.84 9.76 -4.70
CA ASP A 82 16.81 10.49 -3.97
C ASP A 82 17.42 11.53 -3.03
N ILE A 83 18.46 11.16 -2.28
CA ILE A 83 19.22 12.09 -1.44
C ILE A 83 19.89 13.19 -2.30
N ALA A 84 20.54 12.81 -3.40
CA ALA A 84 21.16 13.77 -4.31
C ALA A 84 20.12 14.76 -4.89
N PHE A 85 18.94 14.27 -5.24
CA PHE A 85 17.82 15.10 -5.69
C PHE A 85 17.33 16.06 -4.61
N MET A 86 17.21 15.62 -3.34
CA MET A 86 16.85 16.51 -2.23
C MET A 86 17.83 17.69 -2.10
N PHE A 87 19.14 17.43 -2.20
CA PHE A 87 20.15 18.49 -2.18
C PHE A 87 20.07 19.41 -3.40
N LEU A 88 19.85 18.87 -4.61
CA LEU A 88 19.70 19.66 -5.82
C LEU A 88 18.45 20.55 -5.76
N ALA A 89 17.30 20.00 -5.33
CA ALA A 89 16.06 20.74 -5.19
C ALA A 89 16.16 21.82 -4.11
N PHE A 90 16.65 21.48 -2.92
CA PHE A 90 16.79 22.43 -1.81
C PHE A 90 17.84 23.50 -2.11
N GLY A 91 19.04 23.10 -2.55
CA GLY A 91 20.09 24.03 -2.95
C GLY A 91 19.68 24.91 -4.13
N GLY A 92 18.99 24.35 -5.12
CA GLY A 92 18.45 25.11 -6.24
C GLY A 92 17.43 26.17 -5.83
N ILE A 93 16.55 25.85 -4.87
CA ILE A 93 15.61 26.85 -4.31
C ILE A 93 16.36 27.96 -3.59
N LEU A 94 17.35 27.63 -2.74
CA LEU A 94 18.12 28.63 -2.00
C LEU A 94 18.96 29.56 -2.90
N VAL A 95 19.45 29.07 -4.03
CA VAL A 95 20.26 29.86 -4.98
C VAL A 95 19.41 30.83 -5.81
N ILE A 96 18.11 30.58 -5.94
CA ILE A 96 17.19 31.39 -6.76
C ILE A 96 16.54 32.53 -5.94
N GLN A 97 16.70 32.53 -4.61
CA GLN A 97 16.26 33.60 -3.70
C GLN A 97 17.35 34.64 -3.47
#